data_AF-A0A518XBR6-F1
#
_entry.id   AF-A0A518XBR6-F1
#
_cell.length_a   1.000
_cell.length_b   1.000
_cell.length_c   1.000
_cell.angle_alpha   90.00
_cell.angle_beta   90.00
_cell.angle_gamma   90.00
#
_symmetry.space_group_name_H-M   'P 1'
#
loop_
_entity.id
_entity.type
_entity.pdbx_description
1 polymer ?
#
loop_
_entity_poly.entity_id
_entity_poly.type
_entity_poly.pdbx_seq_one_letter_code
_entity_poly.pdbx_strand_id
1 'polypeptide(L)'
;MIRSVQRSGALLFALMLTGCVIKQQTPAPVEPTQPTTPTQPEQPPAQPAPPPQTVPQPPKLKTINWSASVQPLVANMVQSAGVNPGSVLLVDRIKNSTNGALQIEKATSAIESALANNGKFSLVSADQLNQAKQTLGLSPEDSLNSRSKAIGLARIVNAQYVLYSTAQGDVKAPTLQMQLMLVQTGEIIWSGNGVAQP
;
A
#
# COMPACT_ATOMS: atom_id res chain seq x y z
N MET A 1 -18.51 25.23 50.68
CA MET A 1 -19.87 25.80 50.82
C MET A 1 -19.98 27.01 49.90
N ILE A 2 -20.84 26.95 48.88
CA ILE A 2 -21.73 28.01 48.37
C ILE A 2 -22.61 27.32 47.30
N ARG A 3 -23.91 27.63 47.36
CA ARG A 3 -25.06 26.96 46.72
C ARG A 3 -25.64 27.81 45.58
N SER A 4 -26.54 27.16 44.82
CA SER A 4 -27.61 27.65 43.93
C SER A 4 -27.19 27.92 42.46
N VAL A 5 -27.74 27.27 41.41
CA VAL A 5 -29.10 26.85 40.98
C VAL A 5 -29.93 27.95 40.31
N GLN A 6 -30.12 27.83 38.99
CA GLN A 6 -31.39 28.01 38.23
C GLN A 6 -31.19 27.30 36.86
N ARG A 7 -31.90 26.22 36.51
CA ARG A 7 -33.31 26.02 36.07
C ARG A 7 -33.61 26.37 34.60
N SER A 8 -33.85 25.28 33.85
CA SER A 8 -34.99 25.05 32.93
C SER A 8 -34.81 25.28 31.41
N GLY A 9 -35.18 24.23 30.66
CA GLY A 9 -35.42 24.19 29.21
C GLY A 9 -35.18 22.77 28.67
N ALA A 10 -36.03 21.79 28.98
CA ALA A 10 -37.10 21.26 28.10
C ALA A 10 -36.56 20.67 26.77
N LEU A 11 -36.53 19.33 26.62
CA LEU A 11 -37.48 18.52 25.80
C LEU A 11 -37.16 18.63 24.27
N LEU A 12 -36.86 17.61 23.47
CA LEU A 12 -37.43 16.26 23.32
C LEU A 12 -36.52 15.36 22.45
N PHE A 13 -36.53 14.06 22.77
CA PHE A 13 -36.15 12.94 21.90
C PHE A 13 -37.25 12.71 20.83
N ALA A 14 -36.88 12.46 19.57
CA ALA A 14 -37.76 11.79 18.61
C ALA A 14 -36.94 11.06 17.51
N LEU A 15 -36.84 9.74 17.65
CA LEU A 15 -36.63 8.78 16.57
C LEU A 15 -37.90 8.72 15.72
N MET A 16 -37.80 8.69 14.39
CA MET A 16 -38.76 7.97 13.54
C MET A 16 -38.12 7.55 12.22
N LEU A 17 -37.98 6.24 12.05
CA LEU A 17 -37.83 5.58 10.76
C LEU A 17 -39.20 5.49 10.09
N THR A 18 -39.33 5.97 8.86
CA THR A 18 -40.46 5.72 7.96
C THR A 18 -39.86 5.52 6.57
N GLY A 19 -39.89 4.36 5.92
CA GLY A 19 -40.93 3.33 5.92
C GLY A 19 -41.96 3.69 4.84
N CYS A 20 -41.60 3.53 3.56
CA CYS A 20 -42.54 3.79 2.48
C CYS A 20 -43.63 2.72 2.47
N VAL A 21 -44.85 3.24 2.42
CA VAL A 21 -46.14 2.57 2.56
C VAL A 21 -46.37 1.51 1.46
N ILE A 22 -46.70 0.30 1.90
CA ILE A 22 -47.41 -0.71 1.13
C ILE A 22 -48.90 -0.34 1.19
N LYS A 23 -49.51 0.00 0.05
CA LYS A 23 -50.95 0.12 -0.04
C LYS A 23 -51.57 -1.28 -0.03
N GLN A 24 -52.20 -1.62 1.09
CA GLN A 24 -53.18 -2.71 1.19
C GLN A 24 -54.48 -2.29 0.48
N GLN A 25 -55.02 -3.16 -0.37
CA GLN A 25 -56.46 -3.26 -0.61
C GLN A 25 -56.95 -4.59 -0.05
N THR A 26 -57.92 -4.51 0.85
CA THR A 26 -58.66 -5.61 1.46
C THR A 26 -59.74 -6.17 0.51
N PRO A 27 -60.27 -7.38 0.79
CA PRO A 27 -60.73 -8.34 -0.21
C PRO A 27 -62.23 -8.25 -0.53
N ALA A 28 -62.61 -8.60 -1.76
CA ALA A 28 -63.98 -9.02 -2.08
C ALA A 28 -64.04 -10.57 -2.12
N PRO A 29 -65.02 -11.20 -1.44
CA PRO A 29 -65.19 -12.65 -1.39
C PRO A 29 -65.50 -13.31 -2.74
N VAL A 30 -65.13 -14.58 -2.78
CA VAL A 30 -65.07 -15.54 -3.89
C VAL A 30 -66.40 -15.81 -4.62
N GLU A 31 -66.29 -16.11 -5.91
CA GLU A 31 -67.11 -17.16 -6.54
C GLU A 31 -66.20 -18.04 -7.43
N PRO A 32 -66.14 -19.36 -7.20
CA PRO A 32 -65.24 -20.26 -7.92
C PRO A 32 -65.92 -20.89 -9.14
N THR A 33 -65.43 -20.61 -10.34
CA THR A 33 -65.66 -21.44 -11.53
C THR A 33 -64.39 -21.59 -12.37
N GLN A 34 -63.79 -22.78 -12.29
CA GLN A 34 -62.82 -23.36 -13.23
C GLN A 34 -63.47 -23.60 -14.62
N PRO A 35 -62.71 -23.92 -15.69
CA PRO A 35 -61.32 -23.60 -16.03
C PRO A 35 -61.16 -23.18 -17.52
N THR A 36 -60.48 -22.07 -17.81
CA THR A 36 -59.78 -21.89 -19.10
C THR A 36 -58.62 -20.93 -18.93
N THR A 37 -57.43 -21.36 -19.31
CA THR A 37 -56.16 -20.63 -19.30
C THR A 37 -56.29 -19.25 -19.96
N PRO A 38 -56.08 -18.13 -19.24
CA PRO A 38 -55.97 -16.81 -19.85
C PRO A 38 -54.52 -16.56 -20.29
N THR A 39 -54.38 -16.22 -21.56
CA THR A 39 -53.17 -15.87 -22.31
C THR A 39 -52.32 -14.83 -21.56
N GLN A 40 -51.02 -15.10 -21.45
CA GLN A 40 -50.01 -14.14 -20.99
C GLN A 40 -50.00 -12.91 -21.93
N PRO A 41 -50.03 -11.67 -21.40
CA PRO A 41 -49.77 -10.48 -22.21
C PRO A 41 -48.34 -10.52 -22.76
N GLU A 42 -48.19 -10.42 -24.08
CA GLU A 42 -46.88 -10.28 -24.73
C GLU A 42 -46.16 -9.03 -24.20
N GLN A 43 -44.98 -9.26 -23.61
CA GLN A 43 -44.07 -8.22 -23.18
C GLN A 43 -43.45 -7.58 -24.44
N PRO A 44 -43.45 -6.24 -24.58
CA PRO A 44 -42.83 -5.59 -25.73
C PRO A 44 -41.34 -6.00 -25.85
N PRO A 45 -40.81 -6.17 -27.07
CA PRO A 45 -39.43 -6.61 -27.26
C PRO A 45 -38.46 -5.66 -26.57
N ALA A 46 -37.56 -6.22 -25.76
CA ALA A 46 -36.51 -5.48 -25.07
C ALA A 46 -35.63 -4.75 -26.10
N GLN A 47 -35.49 -3.43 -25.95
CA GLN A 47 -34.52 -2.66 -26.72
C GLN A 47 -33.10 -3.16 -26.40
N PRO A 48 -32.19 -3.27 -27.39
CA PRO A 48 -30.82 -3.69 -27.16
C PRO A 48 -30.11 -2.71 -26.21
N ALA A 49 -29.47 -3.22 -25.16
CA ALA A 49 -28.58 -2.41 -24.33
C ALA A 49 -27.42 -1.88 -25.19
N PRO A 50 -26.98 -0.62 -25.00
CA PRO A 50 -25.80 -0.11 -25.69
C PRO A 50 -24.60 -0.99 -25.36
N PRO A 51 -23.69 -1.25 -26.32
CA PRO A 51 -22.53 -2.10 -26.09
C PRO A 51 -21.70 -1.53 -24.93
N PRO A 52 -21.16 -2.39 -24.05
CA PRO A 52 -20.33 -1.93 -22.94
C PRO A 52 -19.16 -1.11 -23.48
N GLN A 53 -18.98 0.10 -22.96
CA GLN A 53 -17.84 0.93 -23.27
C GLN A 53 -16.58 0.17 -22.83
N THR A 54 -15.69 -0.14 -23.78
CA THR A 54 -14.40 -0.77 -23.51
C THR A 54 -13.52 0.23 -22.75
N VAL A 55 -13.51 0.16 -21.42
CA VAL A 55 -12.48 0.84 -20.64
C VAL A 55 -11.12 0.24 -20.99
N PRO A 56 -10.10 1.04 -21.37
CA PRO A 56 -8.77 0.52 -21.63
C PRO A 56 -8.25 -0.21 -20.39
N GLN A 57 -7.97 -1.51 -20.51
CA GLN A 57 -7.39 -2.27 -19.41
C GLN A 57 -5.96 -1.76 -19.15
N PRO A 58 -5.58 -1.47 -17.89
CA PRO A 58 -4.22 -1.02 -17.57
C PRO A 58 -3.17 -1.98 -18.13
N PRO A 59 -2.03 -1.48 -18.64
CA PRO A 59 -0.96 -2.32 -19.15
C PRO A 59 -0.56 -3.40 -18.14
N LYS A 60 -0.49 -4.66 -18.59
CA LYS A 60 -0.01 -5.76 -17.74
C LYS A 60 1.48 -5.58 -17.48
N LEU A 61 1.84 -5.24 -16.24
CA LEU A 61 3.23 -5.15 -15.81
C LEU A 61 3.88 -6.52 -15.90
N LYS A 62 5.13 -6.58 -16.40
CA LYS A 62 5.93 -7.80 -16.35
C LYS A 62 6.13 -8.22 -14.88
N THR A 63 6.08 -9.53 -14.65
CA THR A 63 6.43 -10.09 -13.34
C THR A 63 7.95 -10.24 -13.32
N ILE A 64 8.56 -9.73 -12.26
CA ILE A 64 10.00 -9.84 -11.97
C ILE A 64 10.10 -10.63 -10.67
N ASN A 65 10.98 -11.60 -10.62
CA ASN A 65 11.28 -12.33 -9.39
C ASN A 65 12.20 -11.51 -8.50
N TRP A 66 11.62 -10.54 -7.80
CA TRP A 66 12.35 -9.65 -6.90
C TRP A 66 13.08 -10.41 -5.79
N SER A 67 12.48 -11.47 -5.23
CA SER A 67 13.12 -12.27 -4.18
C SER A 67 14.43 -12.90 -4.65
N ALA A 68 14.43 -13.59 -5.79
CA ALA A 68 15.64 -14.18 -6.36
C ALA A 68 16.68 -13.11 -6.78
N SER A 69 16.21 -11.92 -7.17
CA SER A 69 17.08 -10.82 -7.59
C SER A 69 17.85 -10.18 -6.44
N VAL A 70 17.20 -10.02 -5.27
CA VAL A 70 17.76 -9.28 -4.13
C VAL A 70 18.57 -10.16 -3.19
N GLN A 71 18.23 -11.45 -3.08
CA GLN A 71 18.91 -12.42 -2.21
C GLN A 71 20.45 -12.41 -2.36
N PRO A 72 21.04 -12.53 -3.57
CA PRO A 72 22.49 -12.53 -3.70
C PRO A 72 23.11 -11.19 -3.28
N LEU A 73 22.44 -10.06 -3.55
CA LEU A 73 22.94 -8.75 -3.15
C LEU A 73 22.96 -8.58 -1.64
N VAL A 74 21.87 -8.95 -0.97
CA VAL A 74 21.77 -8.93 0.49
C VAL A 74 22.80 -9.87 1.12
N ALA A 75 22.96 -11.09 0.58
CA ALA A 75 23.95 -12.06 1.06
C ALA A 75 25.39 -11.53 0.98
N ASN A 76 25.74 -10.83 -0.10
CA ASN A 76 27.06 -10.19 -0.22
C ASN A 76 27.22 -9.02 0.76
N MET A 77 26.17 -8.21 0.94
CA MET A 77 26.19 -7.07 1.85
C MET A 77 26.43 -7.50 3.31
N VAL A 78 25.69 -8.49 3.80
CA VAL A 78 25.77 -8.97 5.20
C VAL A 78 27.07 -9.70 5.54
N GLN A 79 27.84 -10.09 4.51
CA GLN A 79 29.17 -10.70 4.64
C GLN A 79 30.32 -9.69 4.55
N SER A 80 30.04 -8.47 4.07
CA SER A 80 31.06 -7.44 3.91
C SER A 80 31.66 -6.98 5.25
N ALA A 81 32.97 -6.69 5.24
CA ALA A 81 33.65 -6.09 6.38
C ALA A 81 33.10 -4.67 6.61
N GLY A 82 32.69 -4.36 7.84
CA GLY A 82 32.09 -3.07 8.20
C GLY A 82 30.61 -3.12 8.57
N VAL A 83 29.94 -4.27 8.36
CA VAL A 83 28.57 -4.51 8.82
C VAL A 83 28.58 -5.16 10.21
N ASN A 84 28.09 -4.43 11.21
CA ASN A 84 27.99 -4.91 12.58
C ASN A 84 26.64 -5.62 12.82
N PRO A 85 26.62 -6.90 13.26
CA PRO A 85 25.39 -7.60 13.60
C PRO A 85 24.58 -6.88 14.68
N GLY A 86 23.25 -6.99 14.62
CA GLY A 86 22.32 -6.36 15.57
C GLY A 86 22.08 -4.87 15.32
N SER A 87 22.73 -4.29 14.31
CA SER A 87 22.53 -2.89 13.99
C SER A 87 21.15 -2.63 13.39
N VAL A 88 20.59 -1.47 13.72
CA VAL A 88 19.34 -0.96 13.18
C VAL A 88 19.57 -0.45 11.76
N LEU A 89 18.77 -0.96 10.82
CA LEU A 89 18.85 -0.63 9.40
C LEU A 89 17.55 0.03 8.94
N LEU A 90 17.69 1.21 8.35
CA LEU A 90 16.63 1.86 7.60
C LEU A 90 16.73 1.42 6.13
N VAL A 91 15.64 0.87 5.59
CA VAL A 91 15.54 0.54 4.16
C VAL A 91 14.78 1.66 3.46
N ASP A 92 15.41 2.30 2.47
CA ASP A 92 14.71 3.26 1.62
C ASP A 92 13.90 2.55 0.55
N ARG A 93 12.84 3.22 0.09
CA ARG A 93 12.03 2.76 -1.03
C ARG A 93 12.89 2.69 -2.30
N ILE A 94 12.72 1.63 -3.11
CA ILE A 94 13.48 1.53 -4.36
C ILE A 94 13.12 2.69 -5.30
N LYS A 95 14.12 3.41 -5.77
CA LYS A 95 13.95 4.42 -6.81
C LYS A 95 13.85 3.73 -8.18
N ASN A 96 12.77 4.01 -8.91
CA ASN A 96 12.64 3.58 -10.30
C ASN A 96 13.33 4.58 -11.23
N SER A 97 14.34 4.14 -11.96
CA SER A 97 15.04 4.91 -13.01
C SER A 97 15.16 4.07 -14.29
N THR A 98 14.16 3.22 -14.54
CA THR A 98 14.03 2.45 -15.78
C THR A 98 13.22 3.20 -16.84
N ASN A 99 13.14 2.65 -18.04
CA ASN A 99 12.29 3.14 -19.13
C ASN A 99 10.78 2.80 -18.98
N GLY A 100 10.32 2.35 -17.81
CA GLY A 100 8.92 1.98 -17.61
C GLY A 100 8.47 1.89 -16.15
N ALA A 101 7.24 1.46 -15.93
CA ALA A 101 6.67 1.28 -14.59
C ALA A 101 7.07 -0.07 -13.99
N LEU A 102 7.49 -0.05 -12.73
CA LEU A 102 7.84 -1.24 -11.94
C LEU A 102 6.97 -1.36 -10.70
N GLN A 103 6.77 -2.58 -10.21
CA GLN A 103 6.10 -2.87 -8.95
C GLN A 103 7.05 -2.63 -7.77
N ILE A 104 7.37 -1.36 -7.52
CA ILE A 104 8.37 -0.94 -6.52
C ILE A 104 8.05 -1.42 -5.11
N GLU A 105 6.78 -1.45 -4.68
CA GLU A 105 6.42 -1.99 -3.35
C GLU A 105 6.86 -3.44 -3.18
N LYS A 106 6.62 -4.27 -4.21
CA LYS A 106 6.99 -5.68 -4.17
C LYS A 106 8.51 -5.85 -4.13
N ALA A 107 9.22 -4.97 -4.82
CA ALA A 107 10.67 -4.97 -4.85
C ALA A 107 11.25 -4.55 -3.47
N THR A 108 10.74 -3.46 -2.88
CA THR A 108 11.14 -3.01 -1.53
C THR A 108 10.82 -4.08 -0.48
N SER A 109 9.62 -4.65 -0.51
CA SER A 109 9.20 -5.73 0.41
C SER A 109 10.08 -6.99 0.27
N ALA A 110 10.53 -7.32 -0.95
CA ALA A 110 11.46 -8.41 -1.16
C ALA A 110 12.84 -8.14 -0.51
N ILE A 111 13.33 -6.89 -0.57
CA ILE A 111 14.57 -6.48 0.11
C ILE A 111 14.39 -6.58 1.62
N GLU A 112 13.32 -6.02 2.18
CA GLU A 112 13.01 -6.10 3.61
C GLU A 112 12.92 -7.56 4.08
N SER A 113 12.23 -8.42 3.32
CA SER A 113 12.11 -9.84 3.64
C SER A 113 13.47 -10.55 3.61
N ALA A 114 14.31 -10.27 2.60
CA ALA A 114 15.64 -10.86 2.50
C ALA A 114 16.55 -10.43 3.67
N LEU A 115 16.44 -9.19 4.13
CA LEU A 115 17.19 -8.66 5.27
C LEU A 115 16.71 -9.24 6.59
N ALA A 116 15.38 -9.30 6.78
CA ALA A 116 14.77 -9.87 7.98
C ALA A 116 15.16 -11.36 8.16
N ASN A 117 15.17 -12.13 7.07
CA ASN A 117 15.54 -13.54 7.08
C ASN A 117 17.03 -13.79 7.38
N ASN A 118 17.90 -12.78 7.20
CA ASN A 118 19.33 -12.93 7.48
C ASN A 118 19.67 -12.76 8.97
N GLY A 119 18.81 -12.09 9.75
CA GLY A 119 18.97 -11.92 11.20
C GLY A 119 20.12 -11.01 11.65
N LYS A 120 20.89 -10.42 10.73
CA LYS A 120 22.00 -9.52 11.08
C LYS A 120 21.59 -8.07 11.33
N PHE A 121 20.40 -7.65 10.89
CA PHE A 121 19.90 -6.30 11.09
C PHE A 121 18.57 -6.31 11.83
N SER A 122 18.37 -5.28 12.65
CA SER A 122 17.05 -4.91 13.14
C SER A 122 16.43 -3.90 12.18
N LEU A 123 15.38 -4.27 11.45
CA LEU A 123 14.76 -3.35 10.49
C LEU A 123 13.90 -2.32 11.21
N VAL A 124 13.98 -1.07 10.73
CA VAL A 124 13.01 -0.03 11.09
C VAL A 124 11.66 -0.41 10.49
N SER A 125 10.59 -0.41 11.31
CA SER A 125 9.26 -0.75 10.82
C SER A 125 8.68 0.36 9.94
N ALA A 126 7.75 0.00 9.05
CA ALA A 126 7.05 0.97 8.20
C ALA A 126 6.34 2.06 9.03
N ASP A 127 5.74 1.70 10.16
CA ASP A 127 5.06 2.65 11.05
C ASP A 127 6.04 3.64 11.67
N GLN A 128 7.19 3.16 12.16
CA GLN A 128 8.23 4.00 12.72
C GLN A 128 8.80 4.95 11.65
N LEU A 129 9.00 4.45 10.43
CA LEU A 129 9.47 5.26 9.31
C LEU A 129 8.45 6.34 8.93
N ASN A 130 7.16 6.01 8.89
CA ASN A 130 6.09 6.94 8.56
C ASN A 130 5.96 8.05 9.61
N GLN A 131 6.02 7.72 10.90
CA GLN A 131 6.02 8.70 11.99
C GLN A 131 7.26 9.62 11.93
N ALA A 132 8.43 9.06 11.65
CA ALA A 132 9.64 9.83 11.51
C ALA A 132 9.61 10.76 10.28
N LYS A 133 9.02 10.31 9.16
CA LYS A 133 8.78 11.16 7.97
C LYS A 133 7.85 12.31 8.30
N GLN A 134 6.74 12.05 8.98
CA GLN A 134 5.79 13.09 9.43
C GLN A 134 6.47 14.12 10.35
N THR A 135 7.35 13.68 11.25
CA THR A 135 8.13 14.57 12.13
C THR A 135 9.03 15.53 11.35
N LEU A 136 9.54 15.09 10.19
CA LEU A 136 10.35 15.92 9.28
C LEU A 136 9.53 16.68 8.24
N GLY A 137 8.19 16.62 8.29
CA GLY A 137 7.32 17.22 7.29
C GLY A 137 7.45 16.58 5.90
N LEU A 138 7.93 15.33 5.82
CA LEU A 138 8.10 14.59 4.58
C LEU A 138 6.83 13.77 4.26
N SER A 139 6.56 13.63 2.97
CA SER A 139 5.48 12.74 2.52
C SER A 139 5.86 11.27 2.77
N PRO A 140 4.89 10.38 3.08
CA PRO A 140 5.13 8.94 3.20
C PRO A 140 5.78 8.35 1.95
N GLU A 141 5.39 8.85 0.77
CA GLU A 141 5.92 8.44 -0.54
C GLU A 141 7.23 9.13 -0.94
N ASP A 142 7.73 10.09 -0.16
CA ASP A 142 9.01 10.71 -0.47
C ASP A 142 10.15 9.70 -0.26
N SER A 143 10.94 9.53 -1.31
CA SER A 143 12.19 8.76 -1.29
C SER A 143 13.32 9.57 -0.67
N LEU A 144 14.28 8.90 -0.03
CA LEU A 144 15.39 9.55 0.67
C LEU A 144 16.52 9.94 -0.28
N ASN A 145 16.18 10.60 -1.39
CA ASN A 145 17.07 10.95 -2.49
C ASN A 145 18.29 11.80 -2.10
N SER A 146 18.25 12.50 -0.96
CA SER A 146 19.40 13.25 -0.45
C SER A 146 19.96 12.60 0.81
N ARG A 147 21.29 12.54 0.89
CA ARG A 147 22.00 11.97 2.05
C ARG A 147 21.61 12.67 3.34
N SER A 148 21.48 14.00 3.32
CA SER A 148 21.08 14.77 4.51
C SER A 148 19.68 14.41 5.01
N LYS A 149 18.69 14.20 4.12
CA LYS A 149 17.34 13.75 4.52
C LYS A 149 17.39 12.36 5.13
N ALA A 150 18.12 11.44 4.50
CA ALA A 150 18.27 10.09 5.00
C ALA A 150 18.95 10.03 6.37
N ILE A 151 20.04 10.79 6.56
CA ILE A 151 20.75 10.88 7.84
C ILE A 151 19.83 11.49 8.90
N GLY A 152 19.10 12.55 8.59
CA GLY A 152 18.14 13.16 9.50
C GLY A 152 17.06 12.18 9.96
N LEU A 153 16.48 11.44 9.01
CA LEU A 153 15.45 10.44 9.30
C LEU A 153 16.00 9.25 10.08
N ALA A 154 17.17 8.74 9.68
CA ALA A 154 17.86 7.65 10.35
C ALA A 154 18.17 7.96 11.82
N ARG A 155 18.54 9.22 12.13
CA ARG A 155 18.75 9.65 13.51
C ARG A 155 17.47 9.61 14.35
N ILE A 156 16.32 9.97 13.79
CA ILE A 156 15.03 9.93 14.50
C ILE A 156 14.66 8.48 14.85
N VAL A 157 14.88 7.55 13.92
CA VAL A 157 14.56 6.13 14.13
C VAL A 157 15.70 5.33 14.76
N ASN A 158 16.79 5.99 15.18
CA ASN A 158 18.00 5.36 15.72
C ASN A 158 18.59 4.27 14.81
N ALA A 159 18.58 4.48 13.50
CA ALA A 159 19.24 3.61 12.53
C ALA A 159 20.75 3.92 12.42
N GLN A 160 21.57 2.87 12.42
CA GLN A 160 23.02 2.96 12.21
C GLN A 160 23.37 2.97 10.72
N TYR A 161 22.53 2.33 9.92
CA TYR A 161 22.73 2.20 8.49
C TYR A 161 21.47 2.63 7.72
N VAL A 162 21.69 3.11 6.50
CA VAL A 162 20.63 3.34 5.50
C VAL A 162 20.97 2.54 4.26
N LEU A 163 20.03 1.76 3.76
CA LEU A 163 20.16 1.03 2.51
C LEU A 163 19.39 1.74 1.40
N TYR A 164 20.12 2.24 0.42
CA TYR A 164 19.57 2.78 -0.82
C TYR A 164 19.48 1.70 -1.88
N SER A 165 18.41 1.75 -2.66
CA SER A 165 18.21 0.84 -3.77
C SER A 165 17.64 1.61 -4.97
N THR A 166 18.16 1.36 -6.16
CA THR A 166 17.66 1.96 -7.39
C THR A 166 17.66 0.92 -8.50
N ALA A 167 16.55 0.83 -9.23
CA ALA A 167 16.42 0.02 -10.43
C ALA A 167 16.65 0.90 -11.66
N GLN A 168 17.61 0.58 -12.53
CA GLN A 168 17.88 1.34 -13.76
C GLN A 168 17.85 0.46 -15.02
N GLY A 169 17.80 1.13 -16.17
CA GLY A 169 17.89 0.48 -17.48
C GLY A 169 16.54 0.06 -18.03
N ASP A 170 16.47 -1.13 -18.62
CA ASP A 170 15.24 -1.63 -19.24
C ASP A 170 14.29 -2.20 -18.19
N VAL A 171 13.02 -1.79 -18.24
CA VAL A 171 11.96 -2.23 -17.31
C VAL A 171 11.72 -3.75 -17.33
N LYS A 172 12.11 -4.45 -18.41
CA LYS A 172 11.96 -5.91 -18.56
C LYS A 172 13.12 -6.68 -17.92
N ALA A 173 14.29 -6.06 -17.77
CA ALA A 173 15.47 -6.65 -17.18
C ALA A 173 16.28 -5.56 -16.44
N PRO A 174 15.72 -4.96 -15.38
CA PRO A 174 16.36 -3.82 -14.73
C PRO A 174 17.61 -4.27 -13.99
N THR A 175 18.62 -3.41 -13.97
CA THR A 175 19.76 -3.56 -13.07
C THR A 175 19.40 -2.93 -11.74
N LEU A 176 19.46 -3.70 -10.67
CA LEU A 176 19.31 -3.23 -9.31
C LEU A 176 20.68 -2.83 -8.76
N GLN A 177 20.81 -1.58 -8.32
CA GLN A 177 21.96 -1.07 -7.60
C GLN A 177 21.58 -0.85 -6.15
N MET A 178 22.42 -1.31 -5.23
CA MET A 178 22.23 -1.19 -3.79
C MET A 178 23.46 -0.56 -3.15
N GLN A 179 23.25 0.33 -2.19
CA GLN A 179 24.31 1.04 -1.47
C GLN A 179 23.97 1.12 0.01
N LEU A 180 24.88 0.64 0.85
CA LEU A 180 24.76 0.70 2.30
C LEU A 180 25.58 1.89 2.82
N MET A 181 24.89 2.85 3.44
CA MET A 181 25.50 4.03 4.03
C MET A 181 25.59 3.89 5.55
N LEU A 182 26.75 4.20 6.12
CA LEU A 182 26.92 4.39 7.56
C LEU A 182 26.41 5.77 7.98
N VAL A 183 25.41 5.82 8.85
CA VAL A 183 24.71 7.08 9.22
C VAL A 183 25.61 8.04 9.99
N GLN A 184 26.57 7.52 10.77
CA GLN A 184 27.48 8.32 11.58
C GLN A 184 28.37 9.23 10.72
N THR A 185 28.90 8.71 9.61
CA THR A 185 29.85 9.41 8.75
C THR A 185 29.23 9.88 7.43
N GLY A 186 28.11 9.30 7.02
CA GLY A 186 27.52 9.50 5.69
C GLY A 186 28.28 8.80 4.56
N GLU A 187 29.20 7.89 4.90
CA GLU A 187 30.00 7.13 3.96
C GLU A 187 29.26 5.90 3.42
N ILE A 188 29.49 5.55 2.16
CA ILE A 188 29.03 4.29 1.58
C ILE A 188 30.05 3.21 1.91
N ILE A 189 29.69 2.28 2.79
CA ILE A 189 30.57 1.21 3.26
C ILE A 189 30.42 -0.07 2.44
N TRP A 190 29.36 -0.18 1.65
CA TRP A 190 29.14 -1.28 0.72
C TRP A 190 28.30 -0.82 -0.47
N SER A 191 28.57 -1.37 -1.65
CA SER A 191 27.73 -1.23 -2.82
C SER A 191 27.72 -2.51 -3.64
N GLY A 192 26.59 -2.84 -4.26
CA GLY A 192 26.46 -4.02 -5.11
C GLY A 192 25.44 -3.81 -6.23
N ASN A 193 25.63 -4.52 -7.33
CA ASN A 193 24.78 -4.44 -8.52
C ASN A 193 24.34 -5.85 -8.95
N GLY A 194 23.10 -6.00 -9.38
CA GLY A 194 22.58 -7.29 -9.84
C GLY A 194 21.45 -7.11 -10.86
N VAL A 195 21.39 -7.99 -11.86
CA VAL A 195 20.32 -7.97 -12.86
C VAL A 195 19.08 -8.63 -12.27
N ALA A 196 17.94 -7.97 -12.37
CA ALA A 196 16.68 -8.51 -11.90
C ALA A 196 16.26 -9.72 -12.76
N GLN A 197 15.88 -10.78 -12.08
CA GLN A 197 15.49 -12.05 -12.67
C GLN A 197 14.01 -12.00 -13.11
N PRO A 198 13.66 -12.60 -14.26
CA PRO A 198 12.28 -12.70 -14.72
C PRO A 198 11.39 -13.55 -13.79
#